data_AF-A0A2V5YVI0-F1
#
_entry.id   AF-A0A2V5YVI0-F1
#
_cell.length_a   1.000
_cell.length_b   1.000
_cell.length_c   1.000
_cell.angle_alpha   90.00
_cell.angle_beta   90.00
_cell.angle_gamma   90.00
#
_symmetry.space_group_name_H-M   'P 1'
#
loop_
_entity.id
_entity.type
_entity.pdbx_description
1 polymer ?
#
loop_
_entity_poly.entity_id
_entity_poly.type
_entity_poly.pdbx_seq_one_letter_code
_entity_poly.pdbx_strand_id
1 'polypeptide(L)'
;MGVLKSHKKVLDFKRSRDVVFDITRVPPLSDIRAVLTNIYTVGLAQLMEAIQKVPGVNCVITGGDWNGYTTEAKDYALQNQIGLFTNSEFFGALWWTNFHEYHKKDEEGHPIYRYKSA
;
A
#
# COMPACT_ATOMS: atom_id res chain seq x y z
N MET A 1 11.83 10.03 -14.71
CA MET A 1 12.40 9.70 -13.38
C MET A 1 11.27 9.10 -12.56
N GLY A 2 11.43 7.90 -12.00
CA GLY A 2 10.33 7.19 -11.31
C GLY A 2 9.91 7.85 -9.99
N VAL A 3 8.61 7.80 -9.67
CA VAL A 3 7.99 8.51 -8.53
C VAL A 3 8.66 8.21 -7.18
N LEU A 4 9.06 6.94 -6.94
CA LEU A 4 9.79 6.54 -5.74
C LEU A 4 11.15 7.23 -5.62
N LYS A 5 11.90 7.35 -6.71
CA LYS A 5 13.25 7.95 -6.72
C LYS A 5 13.22 9.44 -6.37
N SER A 6 12.13 10.13 -6.68
CA SER A 6 11.94 11.54 -6.35
C SER A 6 11.30 11.78 -4.98
N HIS A 7 10.89 10.73 -4.26
CA HIS A 7 10.12 10.89 -3.03
C HIS A 7 11.01 11.21 -1.83
N LYS A 8 10.77 12.35 -1.17
CA LYS A 8 11.61 12.88 -0.07
C LYS A 8 11.77 11.97 1.16
N LYS A 9 10.85 11.00 1.33
CA LYS A 9 10.89 10.03 2.45
C LYS A 9 11.45 8.67 2.07
N VAL A 10 11.93 8.51 0.83
CA VAL A 10 12.55 7.28 0.33
C VAL A 10 14.06 7.53 0.20
N LEU A 11 14.86 6.68 0.83
CA LEU A 11 16.33 6.69 0.69
C LEU A 11 16.77 5.84 -0.49
N ASP A 12 16.24 4.63 -0.59
CA ASP A 12 16.52 3.67 -1.65
C ASP A 12 15.33 2.73 -1.85
N PHE A 13 15.29 2.06 -2.99
CA PHE A 13 14.34 0.96 -3.21
C PHE A 13 14.93 -0.10 -4.13
N LYS A 14 14.59 -1.37 -3.87
CA LYS A 14 14.93 -2.50 -4.72
C LYS A 14 13.66 -3.15 -5.24
N ARG A 15 13.62 -3.39 -6.54
CA ARG A 15 12.54 -4.16 -7.17
C ARG A 15 13.02 -5.60 -7.35
N SER A 16 12.20 -6.56 -6.94
CA SER A 16 12.45 -8.00 -7.12
C SER A 16 11.16 -8.70 -7.55
N ARG A 17 11.30 -9.91 -8.15
CA ARG A 17 10.17 -10.75 -8.61
C ARG A 17 9.11 -9.96 -9.42
N ASP A 18 9.58 -9.00 -10.21
CA ASP A 18 8.82 -8.03 -11.01
C ASP A 18 7.83 -7.12 -10.27
N VAL A 19 7.29 -7.50 -9.12
CA VAL A 19 6.21 -6.74 -8.46
C VAL A 19 6.47 -6.47 -6.97
N VAL A 20 7.58 -6.96 -6.42
CA VAL A 20 7.96 -6.73 -5.03
C VAL A 20 8.92 -5.56 -4.93
N PHE A 21 8.66 -4.64 -4.01
CA PHE A 21 9.47 -3.46 -3.74
C PHE A 21 9.89 -3.45 -2.28
N ASP A 22 11.19 -3.54 -2.04
CA ASP A 22 11.79 -3.31 -0.73
C ASP A 22 12.24 -1.85 -0.67
N ILE A 23 11.58 -1.04 0.14
CA ILE A 23 11.70 0.43 0.17
C ILE A 23 12.29 0.84 1.52
N THR A 24 13.49 1.41 1.47
CA THR A 24 14.14 1.97 2.65
C THR A 24 13.70 3.42 2.83
N ARG A 25 13.14 3.73 3.99
CA ARG A 25 12.65 5.08 4.31
C ARG A 25 13.63 5.85 5.18
N VAL A 26 13.50 7.18 5.17
CA VAL A 26 14.32 8.04 6.04
C VAL A 26 13.98 7.79 7.52
N PRO A 27 14.97 7.64 8.42
CA PRO A 27 14.70 7.54 9.85
C PRO A 27 13.87 8.73 10.38
N PRO A 28 12.95 8.52 11.34
CA PRO A 28 12.69 7.29 12.08
C PRO A 28 11.62 6.37 11.44
N LEU A 29 11.31 6.54 10.14
CA LEU A 29 10.28 5.76 9.47
C LEU A 29 10.75 4.31 9.23
N SER A 30 9.86 3.35 9.45
CA SER A 30 10.13 1.92 9.22
C SER A 30 10.19 1.56 7.73
N ASP A 31 10.92 0.51 7.36
CA ASP A 31 10.98 0.08 5.96
C ASP A 31 9.66 -0.54 5.48
N ILE A 32 9.42 -0.46 4.17
CA ILE A 32 8.21 -0.99 3.55
C ILE A 32 8.62 -2.09 2.57
N ARG A 33 8.03 -3.27 2.74
CA ARG A 33 8.03 -4.32 1.73
C ARG A 33 6.66 -4.37 1.08
N ALA A 34 6.57 -3.82 -0.13
CA ALA A 34 5.34 -3.70 -0.89
C ALA A 34 5.25 -4.74 -2.01
N VAL A 35 4.04 -5.21 -2.30
CA VAL A 35 3.73 -5.96 -3.52
C VAL A 35 2.69 -5.20 -4.35
N LEU A 36 2.98 -5.03 -5.64
CA LEU A 36 2.08 -4.41 -6.59
C LEU A 36 1.18 -5.47 -7.23
N THR A 37 -0.13 -5.29 -7.17
CA THR A 37 -1.12 -6.16 -7.81
C THR A 37 -1.74 -5.45 -9.01
N ASN A 38 -2.09 -6.22 -10.04
CA ASN A 38 -2.83 -5.74 -11.21
C ASN A 38 -4.33 -6.08 -11.12
N ILE A 39 -4.88 -6.12 -9.90
CA ILE A 39 -6.24 -6.56 -9.63
C ILE A 39 -7.12 -5.33 -9.44
N TYR A 40 -8.16 -5.18 -10.28
CA TYR A 40 -9.05 -4.01 -10.27
C TYR A 40 -9.72 -3.76 -8.91
N THR A 41 -10.22 -4.81 -8.26
CA THR A 41 -10.71 -4.77 -6.87
C THR A 41 -10.01 -5.86 -6.06
N VAL A 42 -9.16 -5.47 -5.10
CA VAL A 42 -8.51 -6.44 -4.20
C VAL A 42 -9.50 -6.86 -3.11
N GLY A 43 -9.93 -8.13 -3.16
CA GLY A 43 -10.71 -8.77 -2.10
C GLY A 43 -9.82 -9.43 -1.04
N LEU A 44 -10.45 -9.98 0.01
CA LEU A 44 -9.76 -10.62 1.13
C LEU A 44 -8.89 -11.80 0.66
N ALA A 45 -9.41 -12.64 -0.23
CA ALA A 45 -8.69 -13.81 -0.73
C ALA A 45 -7.38 -13.42 -1.44
N GLN A 46 -7.43 -12.42 -2.33
CA GLN A 46 -6.25 -11.97 -3.06
C GLN A 46 -5.24 -11.25 -2.15
N LEU A 47 -5.72 -10.52 -1.14
CA LEU A 47 -4.86 -9.96 -0.10
C LEU A 47 -4.11 -11.06 0.66
N MET A 48 -4.83 -12.08 1.14
CA MET A 48 -4.23 -13.20 1.87
C MET A 48 -3.22 -13.97 1.02
N GLU A 49 -3.54 -14.20 -0.25
CA GLU A 49 -2.63 -14.84 -1.20
C GLU A 49 -1.33 -14.04 -1.39
N ALA A 50 -1.44 -12.71 -1.51
CA ALA A 50 -0.28 -11.82 -1.63
C ALA A 50 0.62 -11.88 -0.38
N ILE A 51 0.00 -11.93 0.81
CA ILE A 51 0.71 -12.05 2.10
C ILE A 51 1.46 -13.38 2.20
N GLN A 52 0.83 -14.49 1.79
CA GLN A 52 1.45 -15.80 1.83
C GLN A 52 2.60 -15.96 0.82
N LYS A 53 2.47 -15.37 -0.37
CA LYS A 53 3.47 -15.50 -1.45
C LYS A 53 4.72 -14.64 -1.25
N VAL A 54 4.63 -13.56 -0.48
CA VAL A 54 5.72 -12.61 -0.29
C VAL A 54 6.08 -12.51 1.21
N PRO A 55 7.08 -13.27 1.67
CA PRO A 55 7.47 -13.26 3.08
C PRO A 55 7.86 -11.87 3.59
N GLY A 56 7.25 -11.46 4.70
CA GLY A 56 7.50 -10.15 5.33
C GLY A 56 6.89 -8.97 4.58
N VAL A 57 5.96 -9.20 3.63
CA VAL A 57 5.19 -8.11 3.02
C VAL A 57 4.37 -7.41 4.09
N ASN A 58 4.46 -6.08 4.11
CA ASN A 58 3.69 -5.22 5.01
C ASN A 58 2.85 -4.19 4.25
N CYS A 59 2.85 -4.26 2.92
CA CYS A 59 2.07 -3.37 2.07
C CYS A 59 1.62 -4.08 0.77
N VAL A 60 0.35 -3.95 0.43
CA VAL A 60 -0.23 -4.38 -0.84
C VAL A 60 -0.76 -3.15 -1.56
N ILE A 61 -0.31 -2.96 -2.80
CA ILE A 61 -0.68 -1.82 -3.63
C ILE A 61 -1.47 -2.34 -4.81
N THR A 62 -2.70 -1.90 -5.01
CA THR A 62 -3.41 -2.12 -6.27
C THR A 62 -3.06 -1.02 -7.27
N GLY A 63 -2.55 -1.43 -8.42
CA GLY A 63 -2.03 -0.53 -9.45
C GLY A 63 -3.11 0.06 -10.35
N GLY A 64 -3.14 1.38 -10.50
CA GLY A 64 -4.04 2.10 -11.40
C GLY A 64 -5.00 3.03 -10.65
N ASP A 65 -5.31 4.19 -11.25
CA ASP A 65 -6.11 5.23 -10.59
C ASP A 65 -7.58 4.83 -10.37
N TRP A 66 -8.04 3.85 -11.13
CA TRP A 66 -9.39 3.30 -11.07
C TRP A 66 -9.48 2.04 -10.22
N ASN A 67 -8.41 1.58 -9.58
CA ASN A 67 -8.48 0.38 -8.78
C ASN A 67 -8.99 0.67 -7.36
N GLY A 68 -9.38 -0.40 -6.67
CA GLY A 68 -9.87 -0.34 -5.30
C GLY A 68 -9.68 -1.64 -4.57
N TYR A 69 -10.32 -1.72 -3.41
CA TYR A 69 -10.31 -2.88 -2.53
C TYR A 69 -11.66 -3.03 -1.85
N THR A 70 -11.98 -4.22 -1.35
CA THR A 70 -13.20 -4.41 -0.56
C THR A 70 -13.01 -3.87 0.86
N THR A 71 -14.11 -3.54 1.53
CA THR A 71 -14.09 -3.14 2.95
C THR A 71 -13.47 -4.24 3.81
N GLU A 72 -13.89 -5.50 3.60
CA GLU A 72 -13.35 -6.66 4.31
C GLU A 72 -11.82 -6.80 4.16
N ALA A 73 -11.29 -6.59 2.95
CA ALA A 73 -9.85 -6.63 2.72
C ALA A 73 -9.13 -5.50 3.47
N LYS A 74 -9.69 -4.29 3.48
CA LYS A 74 -9.10 -3.14 4.18
C LYS A 74 -9.10 -3.34 5.70
N ASP A 75 -10.20 -3.82 6.24
CA ASP A 75 -10.35 -4.07 7.69
C ASP A 75 -9.37 -5.16 8.13
N TYR A 76 -9.28 -6.26 7.39
CA TYR A 76 -8.30 -7.31 7.66
C TYR A 76 -6.86 -6.78 7.61
N ALA A 77 -6.53 -5.97 6.57
CA ALA A 77 -5.20 -5.39 6.44
C ALA A 77 -4.85 -4.50 7.65
N LEU A 78 -5.77 -3.62 8.06
CA LEU A 78 -5.60 -2.74 9.22
C LEU A 78 -5.37 -3.53 10.51
N GLN A 79 -6.19 -4.56 10.77
CA GLN A 79 -6.07 -5.42 11.96
C GLN A 79 -4.72 -6.16 12.03
N ASN A 80 -4.10 -6.43 10.88
CA ASN A 80 -2.82 -7.15 10.76
C ASN A 80 -1.64 -6.21 10.51
N GLN A 81 -1.81 -4.90 10.66
CA GLN A 81 -0.77 -3.88 10.43
C GLN A 81 -0.18 -3.89 9.01
N ILE A 82 -1.00 -4.23 8.02
CA ILE A 82 -0.65 -4.27 6.60
C ILE A 82 -1.28 -3.08 5.90
N GLY A 83 -0.48 -2.34 5.13
CA GLY A 83 -0.98 -1.31 4.25
C GLY A 83 -1.73 -1.90 3.06
N LEU A 84 -2.98 -1.50 2.82
CA LEU A 84 -3.71 -1.79 1.58
C LEU A 84 -4.10 -0.48 0.92
N PHE A 85 -3.52 -0.20 -0.25
CA PHE A 85 -3.58 1.11 -0.89
C PHE A 85 -3.76 1.02 -2.41
N THR A 86 -4.38 2.03 -2.99
CA THR A 86 -4.13 2.44 -4.37
C THR A 86 -2.77 3.14 -4.49
N ASN A 87 -2.27 3.31 -5.71
CA ASN A 87 -1.04 4.09 -5.96
C ASN A 87 -1.06 5.47 -5.28
N SER A 88 -2.19 6.18 -5.38
CA SER A 88 -2.32 7.54 -4.83
C SER A 88 -2.24 7.56 -3.29
N GLU A 89 -2.90 6.60 -2.62
CA GLU A 89 -2.85 6.48 -1.16
C GLU A 89 -1.47 6.05 -0.70
N PHE A 90 -0.83 5.13 -1.42
CA PHE A 90 0.49 4.62 -1.07
C PHE A 90 1.54 5.75 -1.00
N PHE A 91 1.59 6.64 -2.00
CA PHE A 91 2.54 7.75 -1.97
C PHE A 91 2.26 8.74 -0.82
N GLY A 92 1.00 8.90 -0.41
CA GLY A 92 0.67 9.64 0.81
C GLY A 92 1.14 8.94 2.08
N ALA A 93 0.96 7.62 2.16
CA ALA A 93 1.34 6.78 3.29
C ALA A 93 2.85 6.78 3.56
N LEU A 94 3.69 7.00 2.54
CA LEU A 94 5.15 7.09 2.69
C LEU A 94 5.59 8.15 3.72
N TRP A 95 4.79 9.18 3.96
CA TRP A 95 5.07 10.24 4.94
C TRP A 95 4.77 9.85 6.38
N TRP A 96 4.04 8.77 6.61
CA TRP A 96 3.47 8.42 7.91
C TRP A 96 4.30 7.35 8.64
N THR A 97 4.42 7.51 9.96
CA THR A 97 5.07 6.53 10.83
C THR A 97 4.30 5.21 10.81
N ASN A 98 3.02 5.25 11.18
CA ASN A 98 2.08 4.12 11.07
C ASN A 98 1.46 4.10 9.67
N PHE A 99 2.28 3.84 8.66
CA PHE A 99 1.84 3.98 7.27
C PHE A 99 0.60 3.14 6.93
N HIS A 100 0.42 1.97 7.55
CA HIS A 100 -0.72 1.07 7.33
C HIS A 100 -2.08 1.69 7.71
N GLU A 101 -2.09 2.60 8.68
CA GLU A 101 -3.29 3.32 9.16
C GLU A 101 -3.67 4.49 8.24
N TYR A 102 -2.80 4.84 7.29
CA TYR A 102 -3.03 5.99 6.42
C TYR A 102 -4.33 5.86 5.62
N HIS A 103 -5.05 6.96 5.54
CA HIS A 103 -6.19 7.16 4.69
C HIS A 103 -6.11 8.57 4.11
N LYS A 104 -6.41 8.71 2.82
CA LYS A 104 -6.59 10.04 2.24
C LYS A 104 -7.80 10.67 2.91
N LYS A 105 -7.76 11.98 3.13
CA LYS A 105 -8.88 12.73 3.70
C LYS A 105 -9.47 13.68 2.65
N ASP A 106 -10.76 13.96 2.74
CA ASP A 106 -11.40 15.04 2.00
C ASP A 106 -11.10 16.41 2.64
N GLU A 107 -11.68 17.48 2.09
CA GLU A 107 -11.51 18.85 2.59
C GLU A 107 -12.08 19.03 4.01
N GLU A 108 -13.04 18.21 4.41
CA GLU A 108 -13.67 18.20 5.73
C GLU A 108 -12.90 17.32 6.74
N GLY A 109 -11.90 16.57 6.28
CA GLY A 109 -11.06 15.71 7.10
C GLY A 109 -11.57 14.27 7.24
N HIS A 110 -12.62 13.88 6.54
CA HIS A 110 -13.16 12.52 6.57
C HIS A 110 -12.33 11.57 5.71
N PRO A 111 -12.16 10.29 6.12
CA PRO A 111 -11.41 9.31 5.35
C PRO A 111 -12.10 8.98 4.02
N ILE A 112 -11.36 9.04 2.93
CA ILE A 112 -11.75 8.60 1.60
C ILE A 112 -11.21 7.19 1.39
N TYR A 113 -12.12 6.23 1.23
CA TYR A 113 -11.78 4.86 0.88
C TYR A 113 -12.11 4.55 -0.57
N ARG A 114 -11.27 3.74 -1.22
CA ARG A 114 -11.50 3.26 -2.59
C ARG A 114 -12.26 1.93 -2.59
N TYR A 115 -13.38 1.90 -1.88
CA TYR A 115 -14.20 0.68 -1.78
C TYR A 115 -14.85 0.33 -3.11
N LYS A 116 -14.73 -0.95 -3.47
CA LYS A 116 -15.37 -1.53 -4.65
C LYS A 116 -15.91 -2.92 -4.33
N SER A 117 -16.94 -3.32 -5.05
CA SER A 117 -17.38 -4.70 -5.11
C SER A 117 -16.32 -5.54 -5.85
N ALA A 118 -15.99 -6.71 -5.29
CA ALA A 118 -15.09 -7.68 -5.89
C ALA A 118 -15.81 -8.54 -6.93
#